data_AF-A0A2P9HE43-F1
#
_entry.id   AF-A0A2P9HE43-F1
#
_cell.length_a   1.000
_cell.length_b   1.000
_cell.length_c   1.000
_cell.angle_alpha   90.00
_cell.angle_beta   90.00
_cell.angle_gamma   90.00
#
_symmetry.space_group_name_H-M   'P 1'
#
loop_
_entity.id
_entity.type
_entity.pdbx_description
1 polymer ?
#
loop_
_entity_poly.entity_id
_entity_poly.type
_entity_poly.pdbx_seq_one_letter_code
_entity_poly.pdbx_strand_id
1 'polypeptide(L)' 'MPLTRKDTQRQTRDRLIAAAHSSIIEEGVAAMSIRNICSAAGHSQGASYSNFASKG' A
#
# COMPACT_ATOMS: atom_id res chain seq x y z
N MET A 1 10.92 -19.39 -11.25
CA MET A 1 10.53 -18.42 -12.31
C MET A 1 10.60 -17.03 -11.72
N PRO A 2 11.22 -16.03 -12.37
CA PRO A 2 11.20 -14.65 -11.89
C PRO A 2 9.77 -14.09 -11.93
N LEU A 3 9.41 -13.29 -10.94
CA LEU A 3 8.09 -12.63 -10.87
C LEU A 3 7.92 -11.68 -12.05
N THR A 4 6.73 -11.69 -12.66
CA THR A 4 6.41 -10.68 -13.65
C THR A 4 6.17 -9.34 -12.96
N ARG A 5 6.30 -8.24 -13.70
CA ARG A 5 5.94 -6.90 -13.20
C ARG A 5 4.52 -6.88 -12.60
N LYS A 6 3.57 -7.61 -13.20
CA LYS A 6 2.18 -7.69 -12.72
C LYS A 6 2.08 -8.41 -11.38
N ASP A 7 2.85 -9.47 -11.18
CA ASP A 7 2.88 -10.21 -9.91
C ASP A 7 3.49 -9.36 -8.78
N THR A 8 4.57 -8.64 -9.08
CA THR A 8 5.19 -7.69 -8.14
C THR A 8 4.21 -6.57 -7.74
N GLN A 9 3.46 -6.04 -8.70
CA GLN A 9 2.46 -5.00 -8.48
C GLN A 9 1.30 -5.51 -7.61
N ARG A 10 0.81 -6.74 -7.89
CA ARG A 10 -0.22 -7.38 -7.07
C ARG A 10 0.26 -7.58 -5.62
N GLN A 11 1.46 -8.13 -5.41
CA GLN A 11 2.02 -8.29 -4.07
C GLN A 11 2.15 -6.97 -3.32
N THR A 12 2.62 -5.93 -4.00
CA THR A 12 2.76 -4.59 -3.40
C THR A 12 1.39 -4.04 -2.98
N ARG A 13 0.37 -4.18 -3.84
CA ARG A 13 -1.01 -3.77 -3.53
C ARG A 13 -1.57 -4.55 -2.34
N ASP A 14 -1.37 -5.85 -2.28
CA ASP A 14 -1.91 -6.68 -1.20
C ASP A 14 -1.27 -6.31 0.15
N ARG A 15 0.03 -5.98 0.17
CA ARG A 15 0.70 -5.44 1.36
C ARG A 15 0.16 -4.07 1.78
N LEU A 16 -0.10 -3.18 0.83
CA LEU A 16 -0.66 -1.85 1.11
C LEU A 16 -2.08 -1.96 1.70
N ILE A 17 -2.91 -2.90 1.20
CA ILE A 17 -4.25 -3.15 1.75
C ILE A 17 -4.16 -3.71 3.18
N ALA A 18 -3.28 -4.69 3.41
CA ALA A 18 -3.09 -5.27 4.74
C ALA A 18 -2.64 -4.21 5.76
N ALA A 19 -1.67 -3.37 5.41
CA ALA A 19 -1.21 -2.27 6.25
C ALA A 19 -2.32 -1.27 6.54
N ALA A 20 -3.14 -0.93 5.54
CA ALA A 20 -4.29 -0.05 5.75
C ALA A 20 -5.30 -0.64 6.73
N HIS A 21 -5.63 -1.93 6.61
CA HIS A 21 -6.52 -2.62 7.54
C HIS A 21 -5.99 -2.57 8.98
N SER A 22 -4.71 -2.89 9.19
CA SER A 22 -4.08 -2.82 10.52
C SER A 22 -4.13 -1.41 11.10
N SER A 23 -3.78 -0.38 10.33
CA SER A 23 -3.83 1.01 10.81
C SER A 23 -5.24 1.48 11.18
N ILE A 24 -6.29 1.03 10.46
CA ILE A 24 -7.67 1.37 10.82
C ILE A 24 -8.05 0.75 12.17
N ILE A 25 -7.65 -0.50 12.40
CA ILE A 25 -7.97 -1.23 13.63
C ILE A 25 -7.22 -0.61 14.83
N GLU A 26 -5.96 -0.22 14.65
CA GLU A 26 -5.09 0.25 15.73
C GLU A 26 -5.29 1.75 16.06
N GLU A 27 -5.43 2.60 15.04
CA GLU A 27 -5.38 4.06 15.21
C GLU A 27 -6.67 4.77 14.76
N GLY A 28 -7.59 4.04 14.13
CA GLY A 28 -8.81 4.60 13.53
C GLY A 28 -8.56 5.31 12.19
N VAL A 29 -9.66 5.56 11.48
CA VAL A 29 -9.62 6.13 10.11
C VAL A 29 -9.02 7.55 10.08
N ALA A 30 -9.18 8.33 11.16
CA ALA A 30 -8.69 9.71 11.21
C ALA A 30 -7.16 9.83 11.24
N ALA A 31 -6.45 8.83 11.77
CA ALA A 31 -5.00 8.78 11.80
C ALA A 31 -4.38 8.25 10.49
N MET A 32 -5.21 7.74 9.58
CA MET A 32 -4.75 7.11 8.35
C MET A 32 -4.22 8.13 7.34
N SER A 33 -3.02 7.86 6.81
CA SER A 33 -2.49 8.56 5.64
C SER A 33 -1.81 7.57 4.69
N ILE A 34 -1.80 7.88 3.38
CA ILE A 34 -1.09 7.08 2.36
C ILE A 34 0.39 6.92 2.74
N ARG A 35 0.97 7.92 3.43
CA ARG A 35 2.36 7.87 3.90
C ARG A 35 2.55 6.79 4.95
N ASN A 36 1.67 6.78 5.96
CA ASN A 36 1.74 5.82 7.05
C ASN A 36 1.47 4.40 6.52
N ILE A 37 0.50 4.22 5.61
CA ILE A 37 0.21 2.92 4.97
C ILE A 37 1.42 2.42 4.19
N CYS A 38 2.05 3.26 3.36
CA CYS A 38 3.25 2.87 2.61
C CYS A 38 4.39 2.49 3.57
N SER A 39 4.62 3.30 4.60
CA SER A 39 5.65 3.05 5.61
C SER A 39 5.41 1.72 6.34
N ALA A 40 4.18 1.46 6.79
CA ALA A 40 3.79 0.22 7.46
C ALA A 40 3.87 -1.01 6.54
N ALA A 41 3.65 -0.83 5.24
CA ALA A 41 3.81 -1.89 4.24
C ALA A 41 5.28 -2.11 3.79
N GLY A 42 6.24 -1.34 4.31
CA GLY A 42 7.65 -1.42 3.90
C GLY A 42 7.93 -0.85 2.51
N HIS A 43 7.10 0.08 2.04
CA HIS A 43 7.14 0.66 0.70
C HIS A 43 7.28 2.19 0.73
N SER A 44 7.87 2.76 -0.33
CA SER A 44 7.94 4.21 -0.48
C SER A 44 6.59 4.79 -0.95
N GLN A 45 6.37 6.09 -0.70
CA GLN A 45 5.17 6.78 -1.21
C GLN A 45 5.02 6.70 -2.74
N GLY A 46 6.15 6.72 -3.48
CA GLY A 46 6.15 6.56 -4.94
C GLY A 46 5.60 5.21 -5.42
N ALA A 47 5.68 4.17 -4.58
CA ALA A 47 5.10 2.87 -4.87
C ALA A 47 3.56 2.95 -4.94
N SER A 48 2.90 3.81 -4.16
CA SER A 48 1.43 3.95 -4.24
C SER A 48 0.95 4.51 -5.58
N TYR A 49 1.64 5.52 -6.15
CA TYR A 49 1.25 6.12 -7.43
C TYR A 49 1.33 5.16 -8.62
N SER A 50 2.16 4.12 -8.53
CA SER A 50 2.29 3.09 -9.58
C SER A 50 1.41 1.86 -9.33
N ASN A 51 0.89 1.67 -8.11
CA ASN A 51 0.04 0.52 -7.73
C ASN A 51 -1.45 0.85 -7.67
N PHE A 52 -1.81 2.10 -7.39
CA PHE A 52 -3.18 2.60 -7.44
C PHE A 52 -3.28 3.60 -8.59
N ALA A 53 -4.32 3.48 -9.42
CA ALA A 53 -4.62 4.49 -10.42
C ALA A 53 -4.69 5.84 -9.70
N SER A 54 -3.99 6.87 -10.23
CA SER A 54 -4.13 8.22 -9.68
C SER A 54 -5.62 8.54 -9.63
N LYS A 55 -6.04 9.22 -8.56
CA LYS A 55 -7.38 9.79 -8.45
C LYS A 55 -7.50 10.88 -9.52
N GLY A 56 -7.80 10.48 -10.75
CA GLY A 56 -8.37 11.35 -11.77
C GLY A 56 -9.81 11.66 -11.42
#